data_AF-A0A6M5KCC6-F1
#
_entry.id   AF-A0A6M5KCC6-F1
#
_cell.length_a   1.000
_cell.length_b   1.000
_cell.length_c   1.000
_cell.angle_alpha   90.00
_cell.angle_beta   90.00
_cell.angle_gamma   90.00
#
_symmetry.space_group_name_H-M   'P 1'
#
loop_
_entity.id
_entity.type
_entity.pdbx_description
1 polymer ?
#
loop_
_entity_poly.entity_id
_entity_poly.type
_entity_poly.pdbx_seq_one_letter_code
_entity_poly.pdbx_strand_id
1 'polypeptide(L)'
;SPWPILGALGAMVSMMGLIKWFHIYEKNLLLLGFLILSLVMIQWWRDIVREATFQGLHTNKVALGMRWGMILFITSEVFFFISFFWSFFHNSLSPSIELGMIWPPKGIQTFNPIEIPLLNTLILLTSGLTVNWAHHSLMENNYKQALQGLILTVILGVYFTILQAYEYIEASFTIAD
;
A
#
# COMPACT_ATOMS: atom_id res chain seq x y z
N SER A 1 -23.86 -0.55 -12.34
CA SER A 1 -22.58 -0.61 -13.09
C SER A 1 -22.16 -2.06 -13.28
N PRO A 2 -21.42 -2.42 -14.35
CA PRO A 2 -20.93 -3.79 -14.56
C PRO A 2 -19.68 -4.14 -13.73
N TRP A 3 -19.02 -3.13 -13.16
CA TRP A 3 -17.74 -3.25 -12.46
C TRP A 3 -17.70 -4.28 -11.32
N PRO A 4 -18.75 -4.44 -10.48
CA PRO A 4 -18.71 -5.43 -9.40
C PRO A 4 -18.53 -6.87 -9.91
N ILE A 5 -19.24 -7.22 -11.00
CA ILE A 5 -19.17 -8.57 -11.58
C ILE A 5 -17.81 -8.78 -12.27
N LEU A 6 -17.34 -7.78 -13.02
CA LEU A 6 -16.03 -7.85 -13.68
C LEU A 6 -14.88 -7.89 -12.66
N GLY A 7 -15.00 -7.18 -11.53
CA GLY A 7 -14.04 -7.23 -10.43
C GLY A 7 -14.01 -8.59 -9.75
N ALA A 8 -15.17 -9.19 -9.48
CA ALA A 8 -15.27 -10.53 -8.92
C ALA A 8 -14.66 -11.60 -9.85
N LEU A 9 -14.94 -11.52 -11.15
CA LEU A 9 -14.31 -12.38 -12.16
C LEU A 9 -12.80 -12.15 -12.25
N GLY A 10 -12.35 -10.90 -12.21
CA GLY A 10 -10.92 -10.56 -12.17
C GLY A 10 -10.20 -11.17 -10.97
N ALA A 11 -10.80 -11.10 -9.78
CA ALA A 11 -10.28 -11.70 -8.56
C ALA A 11 -10.25 -13.24 -8.61
N MET A 12 -11.29 -13.86 -9.19
CA MET A 12 -11.30 -15.31 -9.42
C MET A 12 -10.18 -15.74 -10.38
N VAL A 13 -10.00 -15.00 -11.49
CA VAL A 13 -8.94 -15.27 -12.47
C VAL A 13 -7.55 -15.08 -11.86
N SER A 14 -7.33 -14.06 -11.02
CA SER A 14 -6.05 -13.88 -10.32
C SER A 14 -5.78 -15.01 -9.32
N MET A 15 -6.79 -15.46 -8.57
CA MET A 15 -6.63 -16.59 -7.64
C MET A 15 -6.30 -17.89 -8.38
N MET A 16 -7.05 -18.23 -9.42
CA MET A 16 -6.74 -19.39 -10.28
C MET A 16 -5.37 -19.24 -10.96
N GLY A 17 -4.98 -18.00 -11.30
CA GLY A 17 -3.67 -17.67 -11.83
C GLY A 17 -2.53 -17.93 -10.85
N LEU A 18 -2.70 -17.61 -9.57
CA LEU A 18 -1.72 -17.93 -8.52
C LEU A 18 -1.55 -19.44 -8.37
N ILE A 19 -2.65 -20.19 -8.31
CA ILE A 19 -2.62 -21.66 -8.24
C ILE A 19 -1.89 -22.24 -9.45
N LYS A 20 -2.22 -21.77 -10.67
CA LYS A 20 -1.56 -22.20 -11.91
C LYS A 20 -0.07 -21.85 -11.90
N TRP A 21 0.30 -20.68 -11.39
CA TRP A 21 1.69 -20.28 -11.31
C TRP A 21 2.50 -21.16 -10.34
N PHE A 22 1.98 -21.47 -9.15
CA PHE A 22 2.71 -22.27 -8.18
C PHE A 22 2.82 -23.75 -8.54
N HIS A 23 1.82 -24.32 -9.22
CA HIS A 23 1.81 -25.76 -9.54
C HIS A 23 2.25 -26.11 -10.97
N ILE A 24 1.94 -25.25 -11.95
CA ILE A 24 2.19 -25.50 -13.38
C ILE A 24 3.26 -24.54 -13.94
N TYR A 25 3.79 -23.61 -13.12
CA TYR A 25 4.82 -22.64 -13.47
C TYR A 25 4.48 -21.67 -14.61
N GLU A 26 3.20 -21.58 -14.98
CA GLU A 26 2.71 -20.68 -16.03
C GLU A 26 2.02 -19.45 -15.44
N LYS A 27 2.57 -18.26 -15.73
CA LYS A 27 2.09 -16.96 -15.20
C LYS A 27 0.99 -16.29 -16.02
N ASN A 28 0.66 -16.82 -17.20
CA ASN A 28 -0.20 -16.14 -18.19
C ASN A 28 -1.58 -15.76 -17.61
N LEU A 29 -2.20 -16.67 -16.86
CA LEU A 29 -3.51 -16.42 -16.26
C LEU A 29 -3.45 -15.39 -15.13
N LEU A 30 -2.36 -15.37 -14.36
CA LEU A 30 -2.14 -14.38 -13.30
C LEU A 30 -1.98 -12.97 -13.89
N LEU A 31 -1.18 -12.83 -14.94
CA LEU A 31 -0.99 -11.54 -15.64
C LEU A 31 -2.29 -11.03 -16.24
N LEU A 32 -3.10 -11.92 -16.83
CA LEU A 32 -4.43 -11.58 -17.33
C LEU A 32 -5.35 -11.10 -16.19
N GLY A 33 -5.34 -11.78 -15.04
CA GLY A 33 -6.11 -11.37 -13.86
C GLY A 33 -5.74 -9.97 -13.37
N PHE A 34 -4.44 -9.67 -13.26
CA PHE A 34 -3.97 -8.33 -12.88
C PHE A 34 -4.34 -7.25 -13.91
N LEU A 35 -4.33 -7.57 -15.20
CA LEU A 35 -4.77 -6.66 -16.25
C LEU A 35 -6.28 -6.36 -16.12
N ILE A 36 -7.12 -7.39 -15.90
CA ILE A 36 -8.55 -7.21 -15.71
C ILE A 36 -8.83 -6.34 -14.48
N LEU A 37 -8.19 -6.65 -13.34
CA LEU A 37 -8.38 -5.89 -12.10
C LEU A 37 -7.95 -4.43 -12.26
N SER A 38 -6.79 -4.16 -12.86
CA SER A 38 -6.33 -2.77 -13.06
C SER A 38 -7.30 -1.98 -13.97
N LEU A 39 -7.81 -2.60 -15.04
CA LEU A 39 -8.82 -1.98 -15.91
C LEU A 39 -10.13 -1.69 -15.16
N VAL A 40 -10.61 -2.61 -14.32
CA VAL A 40 -11.82 -2.41 -13.52
C VAL A 40 -11.63 -1.26 -12.55
N MET A 41 -10.51 -1.19 -11.83
CA MET A 41 -10.24 -0.11 -10.87
C MET A 41 -10.21 1.26 -11.57
N ILE A 42 -9.51 1.39 -12.69
CA ILE A 42 -9.43 2.65 -13.46
C ILE A 42 -10.81 3.08 -13.96
N GLN A 43 -11.59 2.16 -14.53
CA GLN A 43 -12.89 2.49 -15.11
C GLN A 43 -13.95 2.75 -14.05
N TRP A 44 -13.93 2.02 -12.94
CA TRP A 44 -14.86 2.23 -11.85
C TRP A 44 -14.58 3.56 -11.15
N TRP A 45 -13.32 3.88 -10.83
CA TRP A 45 -12.99 5.19 -10.25
C TRP A 45 -13.27 6.34 -11.20
N ARG A 46 -13.08 6.17 -12.51
CA ARG A 46 -13.50 7.15 -13.52
C ARG A 46 -15.00 7.43 -13.42
N ASP A 47 -15.82 6.40 -13.30
CA ASP A 47 -17.28 6.56 -13.20
C ASP A 47 -17.67 7.24 -11.88
N ILE A 48 -17.02 6.92 -10.77
CA ILE A 48 -17.22 7.61 -9.48
C ILE A 48 -16.85 9.10 -9.61
N VAL A 49 -15.74 9.44 -10.27
CA VAL A 49 -15.38 10.85 -10.53
C VAL A 49 -16.46 11.53 -11.36
N ARG A 50 -17.01 10.86 -12.38
CA ARG A 50 -18.09 11.42 -13.21
C ARG A 50 -19.38 11.68 -12.43
N GLU A 51 -19.77 10.71 -11.60
CA GLU A 51 -20.93 10.82 -10.70
C GLU A 51 -20.74 11.99 -9.70
N ALA A 52 -19.52 12.17 -9.20
CA ALA A 52 -19.16 13.24 -8.28
C ALA A 52 -19.14 14.63 -8.92
N THR A 53 -18.28 14.83 -9.94
CA THR A 53 -17.95 16.17 -10.45
C THR A 53 -18.87 16.64 -11.55
N PHE A 54 -19.32 15.75 -12.44
CA PHE A 54 -20.09 16.13 -13.62
C PHE A 54 -21.60 15.94 -13.45
N GLN A 55 -22.03 14.94 -12.66
CA GLN A 55 -23.45 14.67 -12.41
C GLN A 55 -23.95 15.24 -11.08
N GLY A 56 -23.05 15.61 -10.16
CA GLY A 56 -23.41 16.25 -8.89
C GLY A 56 -24.15 15.34 -7.89
N LEU A 57 -24.00 14.02 -8.00
CA LEU A 57 -24.74 13.06 -7.16
C LEU A 57 -24.22 12.99 -5.72
N HIS A 58 -23.05 13.58 -5.45
CA HIS A 58 -22.41 13.57 -4.13
C HIS A 58 -22.99 14.65 -3.20
N THR A 59 -24.18 14.41 -2.66
CA THR A 59 -24.76 15.24 -1.60
C THR A 59 -23.97 15.13 -0.28
N ASN A 60 -24.16 16.06 0.66
CA ASN A 60 -23.48 16.04 1.96
C ASN A 60 -23.66 14.72 2.73
N LYS A 61 -24.83 14.06 2.61
CA LYS A 61 -25.08 12.75 3.24
C LYS A 61 -24.20 11.66 2.61
N VAL A 62 -24.06 11.67 1.28
CA VAL A 62 -23.20 10.73 0.54
C VAL A 62 -21.73 10.98 0.87
N ALA A 63 -21.30 12.26 0.92
CA ALA A 63 -19.96 12.63 1.33
C ALA A 63 -19.61 12.16 2.75
N LEU A 64 -20.54 12.30 3.70
CA LEU A 64 -20.38 11.78 5.05
C LEU A 64 -20.27 10.24 5.06
N GLY A 65 -21.10 9.55 4.27
CA GLY A 65 -21.05 8.10 4.11
C GLY A 65 -19.70 7.61 3.56
N MET A 66 -19.15 8.29 2.55
CA MET A 66 -17.83 7.97 2.00
C MET A 66 -16.70 8.19 3.01
N ARG A 67 -16.78 9.22 3.87
CA ARG A 67 -15.80 9.43 4.95
C ARG A 67 -15.82 8.28 5.95
N TRP A 68 -17.00 7.85 6.38
CA TRP A 68 -17.13 6.67 7.25
C TRP A 68 -16.62 5.39 6.57
N GLY A 69 -16.92 5.21 5.27
CA GLY A 69 -16.40 4.09 4.49
C GLY A 69 -14.88 4.04 4.47
N MET A 70 -14.22 5.18 4.24
CA MET A 70 -12.75 5.26 4.25
C MET A 70 -12.16 5.03 5.64
N ILE A 71 -12.79 5.57 6.70
CA ILE A 71 -12.34 5.31 8.09
C ILE A 71 -12.41 3.81 8.39
N LEU A 72 -13.53 3.16 8.08
CA LEU A 72 -13.70 1.72 8.32
C LEU A 72 -12.70 0.89 7.50
N PHE A 73 -12.46 1.24 6.25
CA PHE A 73 -11.45 0.60 5.41
C PHE A 73 -10.04 0.73 6.00
N ILE A 74 -9.62 1.94 6.44
CA ILE A 74 -8.32 2.13 7.10
C ILE A 74 -8.26 1.31 8.39
N THR A 75 -9.35 1.24 9.18
CA THR A 75 -9.34 0.42 10.39
C THR A 75 -9.15 -1.06 10.09
N SER A 76 -9.76 -1.60 9.02
CA SER A 76 -9.51 -3.00 8.64
C SER A 76 -8.07 -3.26 8.22
N GLU A 77 -7.42 -2.32 7.53
CA GLU A 77 -5.99 -2.42 7.19
C GLU A 77 -5.11 -2.39 8.45
N VAL A 78 -5.43 -1.55 9.44
CA VAL A 78 -4.71 -1.55 10.72
C VAL A 78 -4.80 -2.91 11.41
N PHE A 79 -5.98 -3.54 11.46
CA PHE A 79 -6.13 -4.89 12.01
C PHE A 79 -5.37 -5.96 11.21
N PHE A 80 -5.34 -5.82 9.89
CA PHE A 80 -4.51 -6.69 9.04
C PHE A 80 -3.02 -6.58 9.41
N PHE A 81 -2.48 -5.36 9.59
CA PHE A 81 -1.10 -5.17 10.04
C PHE A 81 -0.82 -5.66 11.47
N ILE A 82 -1.79 -5.56 12.39
CA ILE A 82 -1.67 -6.11 13.75
C ILE A 82 -1.34 -7.61 13.72
N SER A 83 -1.87 -8.36 12.75
CA SER A 83 -1.58 -9.80 12.62
C SER A 83 -0.10 -10.08 12.30
N PHE A 84 0.56 -9.25 11.48
CA PHE A 84 1.99 -9.38 11.20
C PHE A 84 2.84 -8.98 12.40
N PHE A 85 2.48 -7.90 13.10
CA PHE A 85 3.17 -7.53 14.34
C PHE A 85 3.04 -8.61 15.41
N TRP A 86 1.86 -9.22 15.53
CA TRP A 86 1.65 -10.36 16.43
C TRP A 86 2.59 -11.51 16.11
N SER A 87 2.68 -11.90 14.83
CA SER A 87 3.60 -12.96 14.38
C SER A 87 5.06 -12.60 14.69
N PHE A 88 5.47 -11.35 14.46
CA PHE A 88 6.82 -10.88 14.77
C PHE A 88 7.13 -10.93 16.27
N PHE A 89 6.23 -10.43 17.12
CA PHE A 89 6.43 -10.44 18.58
C PHE A 89 6.43 -11.86 19.14
N HIS A 90 5.58 -12.74 18.64
CA HIS A 90 5.56 -14.14 19.06
C HIS A 90 6.91 -14.83 18.81
N ASN A 91 7.47 -14.64 17.62
CA ASN A 91 8.73 -15.28 17.23
C ASN A 91 9.97 -14.61 17.88
N SER A 92 9.93 -13.30 18.10
CA SER A 92 11.07 -12.56 18.68
C SER A 92 11.15 -12.65 20.20
N LEU A 93 10.01 -12.67 20.92
CA LEU A 93 9.99 -12.73 22.39
C LEU A 93 10.18 -14.15 22.94
N SER A 94 9.77 -15.18 22.20
CA SER A 94 9.99 -16.58 22.55
C SER A 94 10.63 -17.35 21.38
N PRO A 95 11.91 -17.07 21.07
CA PRO A 95 12.61 -17.73 19.96
C PRO A 95 12.70 -19.23 20.22
N SER A 96 12.49 -20.03 19.16
CA SER A 96 12.57 -21.49 19.25
C SER A 96 14.00 -21.97 19.51
N ILE A 97 14.11 -23.20 20.01
CA ILE A 97 15.40 -23.86 20.27
C ILE A 97 16.23 -23.96 18.98
N GLU A 98 15.56 -24.15 17.84
CA GLU A 98 16.18 -24.26 16.52
C GLU A 98 16.92 -22.98 16.11
N LEU A 99 16.41 -21.81 16.51
CA LEU A 99 17.05 -20.50 16.27
C LEU A 99 18.20 -20.20 17.26
N GLY A 100 18.42 -21.08 18.24
CA GLY A 100 19.43 -20.91 19.28
C GLY A 100 18.97 -20.06 20.47
N MET A 101 17.65 -19.91 20.69
CA MET A 101 17.04 -19.16 21.81
C MET A 101 17.45 -17.67 21.88
N ILE A 102 17.88 -17.08 20.76
CA ILE A 102 18.34 -15.69 20.68
C ILE A 102 17.63 -15.01 19.50
N TRP A 103 17.32 -13.72 19.66
CA TRP A 103 16.83 -12.85 18.60
C TRP A 103 17.76 -11.64 18.44
N PRO A 104 18.22 -11.30 17.22
CA PRO A 104 18.03 -12.03 15.96
C PRO A 104 18.69 -13.42 15.95
N PRO A 105 18.22 -14.35 15.11
CA PRO A 105 18.84 -15.67 14.95
C PRO A 105 20.32 -15.57 14.56
N LYS A 106 21.11 -16.56 15.00
CA LYS A 106 22.54 -16.62 14.66
C LYS A 106 22.73 -16.69 13.14
N GLY A 107 23.55 -15.80 12.59
CA GLY A 107 23.87 -15.73 11.16
C GLY A 107 23.11 -14.66 10.40
N ILE A 108 22.01 -14.12 10.95
CA ILE A 108 21.29 -13.00 10.35
C ILE A 108 21.95 -11.69 10.75
N GLN A 109 22.45 -10.94 9.77
CA GLN A 109 22.96 -9.59 9.97
C GLN A 109 21.84 -8.57 9.70
N THR A 110 21.27 -8.03 10.77
CA THR A 110 20.21 -7.02 10.66
C THR A 110 20.75 -5.68 10.20
N PHE A 111 19.91 -4.91 9.49
CA PHE A 111 20.24 -3.54 9.11
C PHE A 111 20.51 -2.64 10.31
N ASN A 112 21.38 -1.66 10.12
CA ASN A 112 21.58 -0.59 11.07
C ASN A 112 20.37 0.38 11.01
N PRO A 113 19.60 0.55 12.09
CA PRO A 113 18.40 1.39 12.07
C PRO A 113 18.71 2.88 11.84
N ILE A 114 19.95 3.33 12.00
CA ILE A 114 20.35 4.74 11.88
C ILE A 114 20.66 5.14 10.42
N GLU A 115 20.82 4.17 9.52
CA GLU A 115 21.19 4.42 8.13
C GLU A 115 19.95 4.68 7.25
N ILE A 116 19.71 3.82 6.26
CA ILE A 116 18.60 3.93 5.30
C ILE A 116 17.24 3.90 6.00
N PRO A 117 16.99 3.05 7.03
CA PRO A 117 15.71 3.05 7.73
C PRO A 117 15.35 4.42 8.35
N LEU A 118 16.31 5.09 9.00
CA LEU A 118 16.10 6.41 9.58
C LEU A 118 15.75 7.44 8.50
N LEU A 119 16.48 7.43 7.38
CA LEU A 119 16.19 8.30 6.25
C LEU A 119 14.77 8.08 5.71
N ASN A 120 14.35 6.83 5.57
CA ASN A 120 12.99 6.47 5.15
C ASN A 120 11.92 7.02 6.10
N THR A 121 12.14 6.96 7.42
CA THR A 121 11.19 7.59 8.37
C THR A 121 11.11 9.11 8.22
N LEU A 122 12.24 9.79 7.99
CA LEU A 122 12.27 11.23 7.76
C LEU A 122 11.56 11.61 6.46
N ILE A 123 11.70 10.81 5.40
CA ILE A 123 10.99 11.02 4.13
C ILE A 123 9.47 10.90 4.33
N LEU A 124 9.01 9.88 5.05
CA LEU A 124 7.59 9.73 5.33
C LEU A 124 7.05 10.89 6.18
N LEU A 125 7.76 11.31 7.23
CA LEU A 125 7.37 12.46 8.05
C LEU A 125 7.31 13.77 7.25
N THR A 126 8.33 14.04 6.43
CA THR A 126 8.36 15.24 5.58
C THR A 126 7.28 15.21 4.50
N SER A 127 6.98 14.04 3.93
CA SER A 127 5.86 13.88 3.01
C SER A 127 4.52 14.23 3.67
N GLY A 128 4.30 13.83 4.93
CA GLY A 128 3.13 14.21 5.71
C GLY A 128 2.97 15.72 5.89
N LEU A 129 4.07 16.44 6.13
CA LEU A 129 4.07 17.91 6.19
C LEU A 129 3.70 18.53 4.83
N THR A 130 4.25 18.01 3.73
CA THR A 130 3.94 18.53 2.38
C THR A 130 2.48 18.31 1.96
N VAL A 131 1.85 17.19 2.36
CA VAL A 131 0.41 16.95 2.11
C VAL A 131 -0.44 17.90 2.92
N ASN A 132 -0.11 18.12 4.20
CA ASN A 132 -0.84 19.07 5.04
C ASN A 132 -0.74 20.49 4.47
N TRP A 133 0.42 20.88 3.97
CA TRP A 133 0.58 22.14 3.24
C TRP A 133 -0.31 22.19 1.99
N ALA A 134 -0.31 21.13 1.17
CA ALA A 134 -1.16 21.05 -0.01
C ALA A 134 -2.66 21.15 0.34
N HIS A 135 -3.08 20.53 1.45
CA HIS A 135 -4.45 20.58 1.95
C HIS A 135 -4.85 21.99 2.39
N HIS A 136 -4.03 22.68 3.19
CA HIS A 136 -4.29 24.05 3.60
C HIS A 136 -4.31 25.01 2.41
N SER A 137 -3.37 24.89 1.47
CA SER A 137 -3.38 25.69 0.25
C SER A 137 -4.61 25.45 -0.62
N LEU A 138 -5.16 24.24 -0.64
CA LEU A 138 -6.41 23.93 -1.33
C LEU A 138 -7.60 24.64 -0.67
N MET A 139 -7.66 24.66 0.68
CA MET A 139 -8.71 25.38 1.42
C MET A 139 -8.62 26.89 1.25
N GLU A 140 -7.41 27.44 1.10
CA GLU A 140 -7.16 28.86 0.83
C GLU A 140 -7.30 29.24 -0.66
N ASN A 141 -7.73 28.30 -1.53
CA ASN A 141 -7.85 28.47 -2.98
C ASN A 141 -6.54 28.84 -3.70
N ASN A 142 -5.37 28.58 -3.11
CA ASN A 142 -4.08 28.81 -3.76
C ASN A 142 -3.65 27.60 -4.59
N TYR A 143 -4.09 27.56 -5.84
CA TYR A 143 -3.87 26.44 -6.76
C TYR A 143 -2.38 26.11 -6.97
N LYS A 144 -1.53 27.13 -7.13
CA LYS A 144 -0.09 26.92 -7.41
C LYS A 144 0.61 26.22 -6.25
N GLN A 145 0.34 26.67 -5.02
CA GLN A 145 0.93 26.05 -3.82
C GLN A 145 0.34 24.66 -3.53
N ALA A 146 -0.97 24.48 -3.73
CA ALA A 146 -1.61 23.17 -3.56
C ALA A 146 -1.01 22.12 -4.51
N LEU A 147 -0.83 22.49 -5.79
CA LEU A 147 -0.21 21.63 -6.79
C LEU A 147 1.27 21.34 -6.44
N GLN A 148 2.03 22.36 -6.04
CA GLN A 148 3.43 22.20 -5.66
C GLN A 148 3.60 21.25 -4.46
N GLY A 149 2.81 21.44 -3.40
CA GLY A 149 2.85 20.57 -2.22
C GLY A 149 2.52 19.12 -2.58
N LEU A 150 1.48 18.91 -3.39
CA LEU A 150 1.06 17.57 -3.83
C LEU A 150 2.13 16.87 -4.67
N ILE A 151 2.74 17.58 -5.63
CA ILE A 151 3.83 17.03 -6.47
C ILE A 151 5.03 16.65 -5.59
N LEU A 152 5.41 17.49 -4.63
CA LEU A 152 6.50 17.19 -3.69
C LEU A 152 6.21 15.93 -2.87
N THR A 153 4.98 15.76 -2.37
CA THR A 153 4.59 14.53 -1.67
C THR A 153 4.79 13.30 -2.55
N VAL A 154 4.30 13.34 -3.79
CA VAL A 154 4.38 12.19 -4.71
C VAL A 154 5.84 11.85 -5.00
N ILE A 155 6.70 12.85 -5.22
CA ILE A 155 8.14 12.65 -5.42
C ILE A 155 8.79 12.00 -4.20
N LEU A 156 8.49 12.48 -2.98
CA LEU A 156 9.00 11.89 -1.74
C LEU A 156 8.53 10.43 -1.57
N GLY A 157 7.28 10.13 -1.93
CA GLY A 157 6.76 8.76 -1.91
C GLY A 157 7.49 7.83 -2.90
N VAL A 158 7.72 8.29 -4.13
CA VAL A 158 8.51 7.54 -5.13
C VAL A 158 9.94 7.35 -4.64
N TYR A 159 10.55 8.38 -4.05
CA TYR A 159 11.89 8.30 -3.49
C TYR A 159 11.99 7.26 -2.37
N PHE A 160 11.03 7.23 -1.45
CA PHE A 160 10.91 6.18 -0.43
C PHE A 160 10.83 4.78 -1.07
N THR A 161 10.01 4.58 -2.11
CA THR A 161 9.91 3.26 -2.76
C THR A 161 11.21 2.80 -3.42
N ILE A 162 11.99 3.73 -3.98
CA ILE A 162 13.30 3.42 -4.58
C ILE A 162 14.31 3.02 -3.50
N LEU A 163 14.36 3.76 -2.38
CA LEU A 163 15.23 3.42 -1.26
C LEU A 163 14.86 2.08 -0.64
N GLN A 164 13.56 1.79 -0.50
CA GLN A 164 13.10 0.50 0.00
C GLN A 164 13.49 -0.65 -0.95
N ALA A 165 13.38 -0.45 -2.26
CA ALA A 165 13.84 -1.43 -3.25
C ALA A 165 15.36 -1.65 -3.19
N TYR A 166 16.13 -0.57 -2.97
CA TYR A 166 17.58 -0.65 -2.79
C TYR A 166 17.95 -1.44 -1.53
N GLU A 167 17.29 -1.16 -0.40
CA GLU A 167 17.48 -1.91 0.85
C GLU A 167 17.17 -3.41 0.66
N TYR A 168 16.12 -3.76 -0.07
CA TYR A 168 15.82 -5.16 -0.36
C TYR A 168 16.86 -5.87 -1.25
N ILE A 169 17.56 -5.14 -2.13
CA ILE A 169 18.61 -5.71 -2.98
C ILE A 169 19.92 -5.91 -2.19
N GLU A 170 20.21 -5.02 -1.23
CA GLU A 170 21.42 -5.09 -0.39
C GLU A 170 21.26 -5.97 0.86
N ALA A 171 20.05 -6.46 1.14
CA ALA A 171 19.78 -7.28 2.31
C ALA A 171 20.68 -8.52 2.36
N SER A 172 21.30 -8.76 3.52
CA SER A 172 22.12 -9.93 3.79
C SER A 172 21.29 -11.22 4.01
N PHE A 173 19.98 -11.06 4.19
CA PHE A 173 19.00 -12.12 4.44
C PHE A 173 17.85 -12.02 3.43
N THR A 174 17.19 -13.15 3.17
CA THR A 174 16.11 -13.32 2.21
C THR A 174 14.83 -13.79 2.88
N ILE A 175 13.73 -13.90 2.12
CA ILE A 175 12.44 -14.42 2.65
C ILE A 175 12.49 -15.91 2.99
N ALA A 176 13.51 -16.64 2.54
CA ALA A 176 13.67 -18.07 2.80
C ALA A 176 14.55 -18.35 4.04
N ASP A 177 15.15 -17.32 4.62
CA ASP A 177 15.94 -17.38 5.87
C ASP A 177 15.04 -17.14 7.09
#